data_AF-A0A1Q3JS28-F1
#
_entry.id   AF-A0A1Q3JS28-F1
#
_cell.length_a   1.000
_cell.length_b   1.000
_cell.length_c   1.000
_cell.angle_alpha   90.00
_cell.angle_beta   90.00
_cell.angle_gamma   90.00
#
_symmetry.space_group_name_H-M   'P 1'
#
loop_
_entity.id
_entity.type
_entity.pdbx_description
1 polymer ?
#
loop_
_entity_poly.entity_id
_entity_poly.type
_entity_poly.pdbx_seq_one_letter_code
_entity_poly.pdbx_strand_id
1 'polypeptide(L)'
;MGGGGPFAIEVADASLEPVYRCGLTLVAASNAVANAGDRVLIKPQGGLAVPRLLVGKTTRRVELVSIRGDGEPVELDRSRVDWIARIIWSSGG
;
A
#
# COMPACT_ATOMS: atom_id res chain seq x y z
N MET A 1 11.03 19.80 4.72
CA MET A 1 9.91 19.32 5.56
C MET A 1 9.57 17.91 5.10
N GLY A 2 9.59 16.81 5.85
CA GLY A 2 10.18 16.38 7.11
C GLY A 2 10.50 14.87 6.94
N GLY A 3 11.40 14.31 7.75
CA GLY A 3 11.97 12.97 7.58
C GLY A 3 10.94 11.88 7.25
N GLY A 4 11.12 11.20 6.12
CA GLY A 4 10.26 10.09 5.69
C GLY A 4 10.52 8.83 6.49
N GLY A 5 10.31 8.88 7.81
CA GLY A 5 10.38 7.73 8.70
C GLY A 5 9.14 6.84 8.58
N PRO A 6 9.14 5.71 9.29
CA PRO A 6 7.95 4.88 9.40
C PRO A 6 6.80 5.67 10.06
N PHE A 7 5.59 5.42 9.59
CA PHE A 7 4.36 5.95 10.15
C PHE A 7 3.33 4.83 10.29
N ALA A 8 2.41 5.00 11.23
CA ALA A 8 1.33 4.06 11.46
C ALA A 8 0.03 4.57 10.82
N ILE A 9 -0.77 3.65 10.29
CA ILE A 9 -2.17 3.88 9.93
C ILE A 9 -3.05 2.84 10.59
N GLU A 10 -4.29 3.20 10.88
CA GLU A 10 -5.32 2.28 11.35
C GLU A 10 -6.24 1.90 10.18
N VAL A 11 -6.60 0.63 10.12
CA VAL A 11 -7.56 0.12 9.14
C VAL A 11 -8.96 0.52 9.60
N ALA A 12 -9.57 1.46 8.86
CA ALA A 12 -10.81 2.13 9.28
C ALA A 12 -12.10 1.31 9.01
N ASP A 13 -12.04 0.28 8.16
CA ASP A 13 -13.21 -0.50 7.79
C ASP A 13 -12.86 -2.00 7.58
N ALA A 14 -13.91 -2.82 7.46
CA ALA A 14 -13.78 -4.27 7.27
C ALA A 14 -13.54 -4.69 5.81
N SER A 15 -13.32 -3.75 4.86
CA SER A 15 -13.19 -4.08 3.44
C SER A 15 -11.96 -4.94 3.13
N LEU A 16 -10.98 -4.91 4.01
CA LEU A 16 -9.71 -5.65 3.88
C LEU A 16 -9.70 -6.97 4.65
N GLU A 17 -10.81 -7.35 5.29
CA GLU A 17 -10.92 -8.63 5.96
C GLU A 17 -10.91 -9.81 4.97
N PRO A 18 -10.32 -10.97 5.34
CA PRO A 18 -9.69 -11.26 6.63
C PRO A 18 -8.23 -10.81 6.75
N VAL A 19 -7.63 -10.26 5.68
CA VAL A 19 -6.19 -9.93 5.64
C VAL A 19 -5.83 -8.86 6.66
N TYR A 20 -6.62 -7.78 6.70
CA TYR A 20 -6.48 -6.72 7.68
C TYR A 20 -7.84 -6.41 8.30
N ARG A 21 -7.93 -6.56 9.62
CA ARG A 21 -9.15 -6.31 10.39
C ARG A 21 -9.35 -4.83 10.64
N CYS A 22 -10.61 -4.41 10.79
CA CYS A 22 -10.92 -3.08 11.30
C CYS A 22 -10.24 -2.85 12.66
N GLY A 23 -9.61 -1.69 12.86
CA GLY A 23 -8.82 -1.36 14.06
C GLY A 23 -7.37 -1.89 14.05
N LEU A 24 -6.96 -2.64 13.03
CA LEU A 24 -5.59 -3.11 12.91
C LEU A 24 -4.64 -1.95 12.60
N THR A 25 -3.49 -1.90 13.29
CA THR A 25 -2.43 -0.94 12.97
C THR A 25 -1.46 -1.51 11.95
N LEU A 26 -1.24 -0.77 10.85
CA LEU A 26 -0.22 -1.04 9.84
C LEU A 26 0.88 0.01 9.97
N VAL A 27 2.15 -0.43 9.99
CA VAL A 27 3.29 0.48 9.94
C VAL A 27 3.89 0.45 8.55
N ALA A 28 4.00 1.62 7.92
CA ALA A 28 4.55 1.79 6.59
C ALA A 28 5.69 2.80 6.55
N ALA A 29 6.61 2.62 5.63
CA ALA A 29 7.79 3.47 5.47
C ALA A 29 7.90 3.95 4.02
N SER A 30 7.89 5.26 3.82
CA SER A 30 8.01 5.88 2.49
C SER A 30 9.47 5.93 1.99
N ASN A 31 10.45 5.85 2.90
CA ASN A 31 11.87 5.76 2.58
C ASN A 31 12.32 4.31 2.29
N ALA A 32 11.50 3.31 2.60
CA ALA A 32 11.85 1.92 2.37
C ALA A 32 11.66 1.56 0.88
N VAL A 33 12.62 0.83 0.33
CA VAL A 33 12.52 0.29 -1.03
C VAL A 33 11.38 -0.74 -1.07
N ALA A 34 10.41 -0.49 -1.95
CA ALA A 34 9.33 -1.42 -2.29
C ALA A 34 9.67 -2.21 -3.56
N ASN A 35 9.62 -3.53 -3.50
CA ASN A 35 9.87 -4.46 -4.59
C ASN A 35 8.62 -5.25 -4.95
N ALA A 36 8.65 -5.97 -6.07
CA ALA A 36 7.61 -6.94 -6.39
C ALA A 36 7.46 -7.96 -5.24
N GLY A 37 6.22 -8.26 -4.85
CA GLY A 37 5.87 -9.08 -3.69
C GLY A 37 5.74 -8.32 -2.37
N ASP A 38 6.14 -7.05 -2.29
CA ASP A 38 5.94 -6.25 -1.08
C ASP A 38 4.49 -5.76 -0.97
N ARG A 39 3.99 -5.71 0.26
CA ARG A 39 2.74 -5.03 0.59
C ARG A 39 3.02 -3.54 0.69
N VAL A 40 2.21 -2.74 0.04
CA VAL A 40 2.38 -1.29 -0.03
C VAL A 40 1.08 -0.58 0.27
N LEU A 41 1.18 0.60 0.87
CA LEU A 41 0.14 1.60 0.82
C LEU A 41 0.37 2.45 -0.41
N ILE A 42 -0.64 2.55 -1.27
CA ILE A 42 -0.63 3.46 -2.40
C ILE A 42 -1.70 4.52 -2.22
N LYS A 43 -1.30 5.78 -2.40
CA LYS A 43 -2.20 6.92 -2.41
C LYS A 43 -2.34 7.46 -3.84
N PRO A 44 -3.42 7.14 -4.56
CA PRO A 44 -3.72 7.81 -5.82
C PRO A 44 -4.12 9.28 -5.57
N GLN A 45 -3.88 10.12 -6.57
CA GLN A 45 -4.33 11.50 -6.61
C GLN A 45 -5.85 11.55 -6.36
N GLY A 46 -6.27 12.37 -5.39
CA GLY A 46 -7.69 12.58 -5.07
C GLY A 46 -8.42 11.40 -4.41
N GLY A 47 -7.78 10.24 -4.23
CA GLY A 47 -8.36 9.07 -3.53
C GLY A 47 -7.80 8.86 -2.13
N LEU A 48 -8.23 7.83 -1.41
CA LEU A 48 -7.64 7.43 -0.13
C LEU A 48 -6.45 6.48 -0.34
N ALA A 49 -5.55 6.43 0.64
CA ALA A 49 -4.47 5.44 0.63
C ALA A 49 -5.04 4.04 0.85
N VAL A 50 -4.68 3.09 0.00
CA VAL A 50 -5.18 1.71 0.06
C VAL A 50 -4.03 0.70 0.10
N PRO A 51 -4.15 -0.38 0.89
CA PRO A 51 -3.21 -1.49 0.84
C PRO A 51 -3.33 -2.29 -0.46
N ARG A 52 -2.20 -2.56 -1.10
CA ARG A 52 -2.07 -3.39 -2.31
C ARG A 52 -0.81 -4.24 -2.24
N LEU A 53 -0.77 -5.32 -3.01
CA LEU A 53 0.48 -6.05 -3.25
C LEU A 53 1.13 -5.49 -4.52
N LEU A 54 2.39 -5.08 -4.42
CA LEU A 54 3.16 -4.58 -5.56
C LEU A 54 3.60 -5.75 -6.43
N VAL A 55 3.27 -5.75 -7.72
CA VAL A 55 3.68 -6.80 -8.66
C VAL A 55 4.82 -6.30 -9.55
N GLY A 56 4.79 -5.03 -9.91
CA GLY A 56 5.80 -4.41 -10.75
C GLY A 56 5.77 -2.89 -10.63
N LYS A 57 6.90 -2.26 -10.91
CA LYS A 57 6.96 -0.80 -11.09
C LYS A 57 7.99 -0.45 -12.14
N THR A 58 7.61 0.49 -13.00
CA THR A 58 8.50 1.14 -13.94
C THR A 58 8.53 2.63 -13.65
N THR A 59 9.23 3.40 -14.47
CA THR A 59 9.22 4.87 -14.36
C THR A 59 7.85 5.47 -14.68
N ARG A 60 7.01 4.79 -15.46
CA ARG A 60 5.70 5.31 -15.92
C ARG A 60 4.51 4.62 -15.28
N ARG A 61 4.68 3.41 -14.75
CA ARG A 61 3.55 2.59 -14.30
C ARG A 61 3.85 1.83 -13.03
N VAL A 62 2.79 1.50 -12.30
CA VAL A 62 2.81 0.67 -11.10
C VAL A 62 1.74 -0.40 -11.29
N GLU A 63 2.15 -1.65 -11.16
CA GLU A 63 1.28 -2.82 -11.27
C GLU A 63 1.00 -3.37 -9.89
N LEU A 64 -0.28 -3.55 -9.58
CA LEU A 64 -0.77 -3.86 -8.25
C LEU A 64 -1.82 -4.95 -8.34
N VAL A 65 -1.88 -5.82 -7.33
CA VAL A 65 -3.03 -6.72 -7.14
C VAL A 65 -3.70 -6.44 -5.81
N SER A 66 -4.94 -6.92 -5.69
CA SER A 66 -5.66 -6.91 -4.42
C SER A 66 -4.83 -7.56 -3.33
N ILE A 67 -4.78 -6.93 -2.15
CA ILE A 67 -4.07 -7.50 -1.00
C ILE A 67 -4.72 -8.80 -0.51
N ARG A 68 -6.01 -9.01 -0.81
CA ARG A 68 -6.73 -10.24 -0.49
C ARG A 68 -6.48 -11.38 -1.50
N GLY A 69 -5.67 -11.11 -2.54
CA GLY A 69 -5.40 -12.07 -3.62
C GLY A 69 -6.61 -12.33 -4.52
N ASP A 70 -7.69 -11.56 -4.36
CA ASP A 70 -8.90 -11.66 -5.17
C ASP A 70 -8.88 -10.61 -6.29
N GLY A 71 -8.82 -11.08 -7.53
CA GLY A 71 -8.97 -10.24 -8.71
C GLY A 71 -7.68 -10.00 -9.49
N GLU A 72 -7.87 -9.38 -10.64
CA GLU A 72 -6.83 -9.18 -11.64
C GLU A 72 -5.85 -8.06 -11.27
N PRO A 73 -4.61 -8.11 -11.77
CA PRO A 73 -3.69 -6.99 -11.67
C PRO A 73 -4.28 -5.71 -12.27
N VAL A 74 -4.14 -4.61 -11.53
CA VAL A 74 -4.50 -3.26 -11.94
C VAL A 74 -3.22 -2.48 -12.21
N GLU A 75 -3.16 -1.85 -13.36
CA GLU A 75 -2.05 -0.98 -13.76
C GLU A 75 -2.43 0.49 -13.55
N LEU A 76 -1.59 1.23 -12.84
CA LEU A 76 -1.77 2.67 -12.57
C LEU A 76 -0.62 3.48 -13.19
N ASP A 77 -0.98 4.59 -13.81
CA ASP A 77 0.02 5.57 -14.27
C ASP A 77 0.71 6.20 -13.05
N ARG A 78 2.05 6.18 -13.04
CA ARG A 78 2.86 6.70 -11.94
C ARG A 78 2.60 8.20 -11.71
N SER A 79 2.19 8.93 -12.75
CA SER A 79 1.83 10.34 -12.67
C SER A 79 0.56 10.59 -11.84
N ARG A 80 -0.30 9.58 -11.66
CA ARG A 80 -1.55 9.65 -10.88
C ARG A 80 -1.39 9.18 -9.43
N VAL A 81 -0.17 8.95 -8.98
CA VAL A 81 0.14 8.42 -7.65
C VAL A 81 0.86 9.48 -6.83
N ASP A 82 0.22 9.94 -5.75
CA ASP A 82 0.79 10.91 -4.82
C ASP A 82 2.04 10.31 -4.14
N TRP A 83 1.88 9.12 -3.54
CA TRP A 83 2.96 8.42 -2.87
C TRP A 83 2.69 6.92 -2.75
N ILE A 84 3.79 6.18 -2.52
CA ILE A 84 3.80 4.76 -2.20
C ILE A 84 4.67 4.57 -0.97
N ALA A 85 4.21 3.80 0.01
CA ALA A 85 4.98 3.43 1.20
C ALA A 85 4.92 1.92 1.40
N ARG A 86 6.05 1.29 1.71
CA ARG A 86 6.10 -0.14 1.98
C ARG A 86 5.58 -0.43 3.37
N ILE A 87 4.64 -1.37 3.50
CA ILE A 87 4.18 -1.86 4.79
C ILE A 87 5.28 -2.78 5.34
N ILE A 88 5.86 -2.39 6.48
CA ILE A 88 6.98 -3.09 7.11
C ILE A 88 6.54 -3.94 8.32
N TRP A 89 5.34 -3.67 8.85
CA TRP A 89 4.80 -4.41 9.99
C TRP A 89 3.26 -4.26 10.08
N SER A 90 2.62 -5.23 10.72
CA SER A 90 1.18 -5.22 11.06
C SER A 90 0.96 -5.86 12.44
N SER A 91 0.04 -5.31 13.24
CA SER A 91 -0.18 -5.69 14.64
C SER A 91 -0.94 -7.01 14.88
N GLY A 92 -1.25 -7.76 13.83
CA GLY A 92 -2.22 -8.87 13.86
C GLY A 92 -1.71 -10.15 13.21
N GLY A 93 -0.42 -10.44 13.38
CA GLY A 93 0.13 -11.77 13.18
C GLY A 93 -0.19 -12.68 14.35
#